data_AF-X1DVP0-F1
#
_entry.id   AF-X1DVP0-F1
#
_cell.length_a   1.000
_cell.length_b   1.000
_cell.length_c   1.000
_cell.angle_alpha   90.00
_cell.angle_beta   90.00
_cell.angle_gamma   90.00
#
_symmetry.space_group_name_H-M   'P 1'
#
loop_
_entity.id
_entity.type
_entity.pdbx_description
1 polymer ?
#
loop_
_entity_poly.entity_id
_entity_poly.type
_entity_poly.pdbx_seq_one_letter_code
_entity_poly.pdbx_strand_id
1 'polypeptide(L)'
;MVSLNVVDSSGKEMEKINISNEIVRQKVNSEILYQEVRRYLASIRSGTHKVKGRSEVRGGGRKPWRQKGTGNARAGSIRSPIWRGGGVVFGPKPRDYSFKLNKKVIKQSKLIALSEKFKNKKIMVIDKLSFKNPETKKAAEILKKLNLDKGKVLMVFD
;
A
#
# COMPACT_ATOMS: atom_id res chain seq x y z
N MET A 1 23.32 -22.92 12.30
CA MET A 1 21.85 -22.87 12.28
C MET A 1 21.42 -21.86 13.31
N VAL A 2 20.42 -21.03 13.03
CA VAL A 2 19.90 -20.07 14.01
C VAL A 2 18.54 -20.56 14.48
N SER A 3 18.36 -20.59 15.79
CA SER A 3 17.15 -21.07 16.45
C SER A 3 16.35 -19.90 17.03
N LEU A 4 15.02 -20.03 16.99
CA LEU A 4 14.08 -19.17 17.72
C LEU A 4 13.44 -19.98 18.83
N ASN A 5 13.24 -19.34 19.98
CA ASN A 5 12.46 -19.91 21.06
C ASN A 5 10.97 -19.81 20.70
N VAL A 6 10.25 -20.91 20.91
CA VAL A 6 8.81 -20.99 20.85
C VAL A 6 8.27 -20.70 22.24
N VAL A 7 7.32 -19.77 22.32
CA VAL A 7 6.64 -19.43 23.57
C VAL A 7 5.21 -19.91 23.56
N ASP A 8 4.72 -20.33 24.72
CA ASP A 8 3.29 -20.58 24.93
C ASP A 8 2.53 -19.23 25.05
N SER A 9 1.22 -19.30 24.95
CA SER A 9 0.24 -18.23 25.22
C SER A 9 0.43 -17.50 26.56
N SER A 10 1.15 -18.11 27.51
CA SER A 10 1.51 -17.54 28.81
C SER A 10 2.91 -16.92 28.86
N GLY A 11 3.67 -16.93 27.77
CA GLY A 11 5.04 -16.39 27.69
C GLY A 11 6.14 -17.31 28.19
N LYS A 12 5.83 -18.59 28.46
CA LYS A 12 6.83 -19.60 28.85
C LYS A 12 7.50 -20.20 27.62
N GLU A 13 8.82 -20.37 27.67
CA GLU A 13 9.58 -21.03 26.61
C GLU A 13 9.27 -22.54 26.62
N MET A 14 8.98 -23.11 25.45
CA MET A 14 8.76 -24.55 25.26
C MET A 14 9.93 -25.17 24.51
N GLU A 15 10.04 -24.89 23.22
CA GLU A 15 10.98 -25.54 22.32
C GLU A 15 11.76 -24.53 21.48
N LYS A 16 12.80 -25.01 20.78
CA LYS A 16 13.59 -24.21 19.85
C LYS A 16 13.37 -24.70 18.43
N ILE A 17 12.89 -23.81 17.56
CA ILE A 17 12.70 -24.11 16.14
C ILE A 17 13.92 -23.61 15.36
N ASN A 18 14.40 -24.46 14.45
CA ASN A 18 15.45 -24.10 13.50
C ASN A 18 14.88 -23.31 12.33
N ILE A 19 15.48 -22.16 12.03
CA ILE A 19 15.05 -21.30 10.92
C ILE A 19 15.95 -21.55 9.71
N SER A 20 15.35 -21.47 8.51
CA SER A 20 16.09 -21.52 7.26
C SER A 20 17.16 -20.41 7.20
N ASN A 21 18.36 -20.79 6.76
CA ASN A 21 19.47 -19.87 6.55
C ASN A 21 19.14 -18.76 5.55
N GLU A 22 18.17 -18.98 4.65
CA GLU A 22 17.75 -17.98 3.66
C GLU A 22 17.19 -16.69 4.27
N ILE A 23 16.54 -16.79 5.45
CA ILE A 23 15.99 -15.63 6.18
C ILE A 23 17.10 -14.97 7.00
N VAL A 24 17.98 -15.77 7.60
CA VAL A 24 19.01 -15.28 8.52
C VAL A 24 20.13 -14.52 7.78
N ARG A 25 20.55 -15.03 6.62
CA ARG A 25 21.77 -14.57 5.93
C ARG A 25 21.58 -13.36 5.01
N GLN A 26 20.36 -12.83 4.86
CA GLN A 26 20.17 -11.67 3.96
C GLN A 26 20.84 -10.42 4.51
N LYS A 27 21.55 -9.72 3.63
CA LYS A 27 22.00 -8.35 3.89
C LYS A 27 20.79 -7.42 3.76
N VAL A 28 20.67 -6.47 4.68
CA VAL A 28 19.63 -5.44 4.59
C VAL A 28 19.92 -4.59 3.35
N ASN A 29 18.96 -4.52 2.43
CA ASN A 29 19.02 -3.67 1.24
C ASN A 29 17.77 -2.79 1.21
N SER A 30 17.95 -1.53 1.58
CA SER A 30 16.89 -0.54 1.66
C SER A 30 16.26 -0.22 0.30
N GLU A 31 17.02 -0.30 -0.80
CA GLU A 31 16.51 0.00 -2.14
C GLU A 31 15.50 -1.05 -2.61
N ILE A 32 15.81 -2.34 -2.41
CA ILE A 32 14.88 -3.42 -2.77
C ILE A 32 13.58 -3.32 -1.95
N LEU A 33 13.70 -3.01 -0.66
CA LEU A 33 12.54 -2.80 0.21
C LEU A 33 11.72 -1.59 -0.25
N TYR A 34 12.38 -0.48 -0.55
CA TYR A 34 11.74 0.74 -1.03
C TYR A 34 10.96 0.51 -2.33
N GLN A 35 11.58 -0.14 -3.31
CA GLN A 35 10.94 -0.42 -4.59
C GLN A 35 9.70 -1.31 -4.42
N GLU A 36 9.78 -2.35 -3.57
CA GLU A 36 8.62 -3.20 -3.31
C GLU A 36 7.49 -2.47 -2.57
N VAL A 37 7.83 -1.66 -1.56
CA VAL A 37 6.83 -0.84 -0.85
C VAL A 37 6.18 0.15 -1.82
N ARG A 38 6.96 0.84 -2.65
CA ARG A 38 6.45 1.75 -3.67
C ARG A 38 5.55 1.03 -4.66
N ARG A 39 5.92 -0.19 -5.10
CA ARG A 39 5.09 -1.02 -5.98
C ARG A 39 3.76 -1.37 -5.31
N TYR A 40 3.81 -1.86 -4.07
CA TYR A 40 2.61 -2.23 -3.32
C TYR A 40 1.67 -1.03 -3.16
N LEU A 41 2.19 0.12 -2.72
CA LEU A 41 1.41 1.35 -2.54
C LEU A 41 0.83 1.89 -3.87
N ALA A 42 1.57 1.75 -4.96
CA ALA A 42 1.07 2.14 -6.28
C ALA A 42 -0.05 1.21 -6.78
N SER A 43 0.06 -0.10 -6.54
CA SER A 43 -0.94 -1.09 -6.96
C SER A 43 -2.26 -1.03 -6.19
N ILE A 44 -2.25 -0.62 -4.91
CA ILE A 44 -3.50 -0.45 -4.13
C ILE A 44 -4.25 0.85 -4.53
N ARG A 45 -3.64 1.73 -5.32
CA ARG A 45 -4.25 3.00 -5.72
C ARG A 45 -5.26 2.77 -6.85
N SER A 46 -6.54 3.02 -6.56
CA SER A 46 -7.66 2.78 -7.50
C SER A 46 -7.64 3.65 -8.76
N GLY A 47 -7.09 4.86 -8.72
CA GLY A 47 -6.90 5.69 -9.92
C GLY A 47 -8.20 6.21 -10.58
N THR A 48 -9.31 6.31 -9.85
CA THR A 48 -10.66 6.65 -10.38
C THR A 48 -10.95 8.14 -10.58
N HIS A 49 -9.94 9.00 -10.56
CA HIS A 49 -10.14 10.44 -10.74
C HIS A 49 -10.38 10.79 -12.21
N LYS A 50 -11.43 11.57 -12.48
CA LYS A 50 -11.73 12.10 -13.80
C LYS A 50 -12.31 13.51 -13.71
N VAL A 51 -11.93 14.37 -14.65
CA VAL A 51 -12.65 15.61 -14.93
C VAL A 51 -13.08 15.63 -16.39
N LYS A 52 -14.13 16.41 -16.69
CA LYS A 52 -14.64 16.54 -18.06
C LYS A 52 -13.71 17.43 -18.89
N GLY A 53 -13.20 16.87 -19.98
CA GLY A 53 -12.54 17.67 -21.02
C GLY A 53 -13.54 18.52 -21.80
N ARG A 54 -13.03 19.44 -22.64
CA ARG A 54 -13.87 20.30 -23.50
C ARG A 54 -14.89 19.52 -24.36
N SER A 55 -14.56 18.32 -24.81
CA SER A 55 -15.44 17.46 -25.61
C SER A 55 -16.57 16.82 -24.79
N GLU A 56 -16.34 16.57 -23.49
CA GLU A 56 -17.26 15.86 -22.59
C GLU A 56 -18.24 16.81 -21.86
N VAL A 57 -17.97 18.12 -21.88
CA VAL A 57 -18.89 19.14 -21.33
C VAL A 57 -20.10 19.31 -22.26
N ARG A 58 -21.31 19.41 -21.69
CA ARG A 58 -22.58 19.58 -22.43
C ARG A 58 -22.71 21.01 -22.99
N GLY A 59 -23.35 21.15 -24.17
CA GLY A 59 -23.75 22.44 -24.78
C GLY A 59 -22.61 23.18 -25.49
N GLY A 60 -22.76 23.64 -26.72
CA GLY A 60 -21.65 24.14 -27.54
C GLY A 60 -21.96 23.95 -29.02
N GLY A 61 -20.95 23.72 -29.86
CA GLY A 61 -21.13 23.43 -31.30
C GLY A 61 -21.36 24.68 -32.15
N ARG A 62 -22.22 25.61 -31.72
CA ARG A 62 -22.36 26.92 -32.36
C ARG A 62 -21.24 27.86 -31.89
N LYS A 63 -20.63 28.58 -32.83
CA LYS A 63 -19.68 29.64 -32.52
C LYS A 63 -20.39 30.77 -31.75
N PRO A 64 -19.85 31.26 -30.62
CA PRO A 64 -20.51 32.29 -29.81
C PRO A 64 -20.85 33.57 -30.59
N TRP A 65 -19.94 34.00 -31.47
CA TRP A 65 -20.15 35.13 -32.37
C TRP A 65 -19.29 35.03 -33.64
N ARG A 66 -19.57 35.87 -34.64
CA ARG A 66 -18.83 35.93 -35.92
C ARG A 66 -17.34 36.30 -35.72
N GLN A 67 -16.48 35.96 -36.67
CA GLN A 67 -15.02 36.11 -36.54
C GLN A 67 -14.52 37.56 -36.42
N LYS A 68 -15.26 38.53 -36.99
CA LYS A 68 -14.92 39.95 -37.05
C LYS A 68 -16.19 40.81 -36.92
N GLY A 69 -16.06 42.08 -36.58
CA GLY A 69 -17.18 43.04 -36.55
C GLY A 69 -18.05 42.97 -35.29
N THR A 70 -17.51 42.53 -34.15
CA THR A 70 -18.25 42.41 -32.87
C THR A 70 -17.62 43.16 -31.70
N GLY A 71 -16.42 43.73 -31.84
CA GLY A 71 -15.66 44.37 -30.73
C GLY A 71 -15.11 43.40 -29.67
N ASN A 72 -15.74 42.23 -29.50
CA ASN A 72 -15.30 41.20 -28.56
C ASN A 72 -14.06 40.42 -29.02
N ALA A 73 -13.32 39.86 -28.06
CA ALA A 73 -12.24 38.89 -28.31
C ALA A 73 -12.73 37.71 -29.18
N ARG A 74 -11.85 37.01 -29.90
CA ARG A 74 -12.28 35.88 -30.72
C ARG A 74 -12.57 34.64 -29.86
N ALA A 75 -13.75 34.04 -30.02
CA ALA A 75 -14.11 32.80 -29.35
C ALA A 75 -14.59 31.73 -30.33
N GLY A 76 -14.12 30.49 -30.13
CA GLY A 76 -14.52 29.34 -30.93
C GLY A 76 -15.68 28.54 -30.33
N SER A 77 -15.78 28.46 -29.00
CA SER A 77 -16.82 27.68 -28.31
C SER A 77 -16.96 28.11 -26.86
N ILE A 78 -18.19 28.05 -26.32
CA ILE A 78 -18.47 28.24 -24.89
C ILE A 78 -17.91 27.12 -24.00
N ARG A 79 -17.57 25.94 -24.57
CA ARG A 79 -16.92 24.84 -23.82
C ARG A 79 -15.42 25.06 -23.60
N SER A 80 -14.87 26.15 -24.10
CA SER A 80 -13.44 26.43 -23.97
C SER A 80 -13.06 26.59 -22.49
N PRO A 81 -11.90 26.08 -22.06
CA PRO A 81 -11.43 26.14 -20.68
C PRO A 81 -11.33 27.55 -20.08
N ILE A 82 -11.22 28.56 -20.94
CA ILE A 82 -11.16 29.98 -20.54
C ILE A 82 -12.52 30.46 -20.02
N TRP A 83 -13.61 29.78 -20.40
CA TRP A 83 -14.97 30.14 -20.02
C TRP A 83 -15.38 29.48 -18.72
N ARG A 84 -16.20 30.19 -17.93
CA ARG A 84 -16.87 29.60 -16.76
C ARG A 84 -17.79 28.47 -17.22
N GLY A 85 -17.68 27.31 -16.58
CA GLY A 85 -18.41 26.10 -16.99
C GLY A 85 -17.82 25.38 -18.22
N GLY A 86 -16.68 25.86 -18.75
CA GLY A 86 -15.91 25.17 -19.79
C GLY A 86 -15.22 23.90 -19.30
N GLY A 87 -14.63 23.13 -20.22
CA GLY A 87 -13.90 21.90 -19.88
C GLY A 87 -12.52 22.16 -19.29
N VAL A 88 -12.00 21.22 -18.49
CA VAL A 88 -10.68 21.33 -17.87
C VAL A 88 -9.58 20.85 -18.84
N VAL A 89 -8.50 21.62 -18.99
CA VAL A 89 -7.31 21.20 -19.77
C VAL A 89 -6.36 20.42 -18.87
N PHE A 90 -5.81 19.32 -19.38
CA PHE A 90 -4.81 18.48 -18.69
C PHE A 90 -5.22 18.06 -17.27
N GLY A 91 -6.52 17.92 -17.05
CA GLY A 91 -7.04 17.42 -15.79
C GLY A 91 -6.79 15.92 -15.58
N PRO A 92 -7.04 15.43 -14.36
CA PRO A 92 -6.89 14.02 -14.02
C PRO A 92 -7.73 13.12 -14.94
N LYS A 93 -7.13 12.02 -15.38
CA LYS A 93 -7.79 10.94 -16.13
C LYS A 93 -7.64 9.62 -15.38
N PRO A 94 -8.65 8.73 -15.42
CA PRO A 94 -8.53 7.42 -14.80
C PRO A 94 -7.36 6.66 -15.40
N ARG A 95 -6.51 6.10 -14.55
CA ARG A 95 -5.32 5.35 -14.98
C ARG A 95 -4.91 4.33 -13.95
N ASP A 96 -4.24 3.29 -14.43
CA ASP A 96 -3.52 2.37 -13.55
C ASP A 96 -2.19 3.01 -13.10
N TYR A 97 -1.89 2.83 -11.82
CA TYR A 97 -0.65 3.26 -11.17
C TYR A 97 0.32 2.11 -10.96
N SER A 98 -0.14 0.87 -11.13
CA SER A 98 0.66 -0.32 -10.93
C SER A 98 1.88 -0.33 -11.86
N PHE A 99 2.97 -0.88 -11.37
CA PHE A 99 4.15 -1.17 -12.17
C PHE A 99 4.72 -2.53 -11.76
N LYS A 100 5.41 -3.17 -12.70
CA LYS A 100 5.91 -4.54 -12.51
C LYS A 100 7.30 -4.51 -11.87
N LEU A 101 7.50 -5.39 -10.89
CA LEU A 101 8.83 -5.80 -10.42
C LEU A 101 9.06 -7.27 -10.74
N ASN A 102 10.32 -7.65 -10.91
CA ASN A 102 10.69 -9.04 -11.16
C ASN A 102 10.31 -9.92 -9.97
N LYS A 103 9.76 -11.11 -10.24
CA LYS A 103 9.33 -12.07 -9.19
C LYS A 103 10.44 -12.39 -8.19
N LYS A 104 11.69 -12.51 -8.67
CA LYS A 104 12.89 -12.72 -7.83
C LYS A 104 13.12 -11.58 -6.84
N VAL A 105 12.96 -10.33 -7.30
CA VAL A 105 13.11 -9.13 -6.46
C VAL A 105 12.01 -9.08 -5.40
N ILE A 106 10.77 -9.40 -5.76
CA ILE A 106 9.65 -9.48 -4.81
C ILE A 106 9.94 -10.53 -3.74
N LYS A 107 10.33 -11.75 -4.14
CA LYS A 107 10.69 -12.82 -3.18
C LYS A 107 11.82 -12.37 -2.25
N GLN A 108 12.87 -11.76 -2.82
CA GLN A 108 14.02 -11.29 -2.07
C GLN A 108 13.66 -10.17 -1.08
N SER A 109 12.79 -9.23 -1.46
CA SER A 109 12.34 -8.15 -0.57
C SER A 109 11.67 -8.66 0.70
N LYS A 110 10.84 -9.72 0.59
CA LYS A 110 10.19 -10.36 1.73
C LYS A 110 11.21 -11.02 2.66
N LEU A 111 12.19 -11.72 2.10
CA LEU A 111 13.28 -12.34 2.88
C LEU A 111 14.12 -11.28 3.60
N ILE A 112 14.44 -10.17 2.95
CA ILE A 112 15.18 -9.05 3.55
C ILE A 112 14.37 -8.43 4.71
N ALA A 113 13.07 -8.18 4.51
CA ALA A 113 12.20 -7.61 5.53
C ALA A 113 12.11 -8.52 6.77
N LEU A 114 11.94 -9.83 6.57
CA LEU A 114 11.94 -10.82 7.66
C LEU A 114 13.30 -10.89 8.35
N SER A 115 14.40 -10.86 7.58
CA SER A 115 15.77 -10.85 8.13
C SER A 115 16.02 -9.64 9.04
N GLU A 116 15.53 -8.46 8.64
CA GLU A 116 15.66 -7.24 9.43
C GLU A 116 14.87 -7.33 10.75
N LYS A 117 13.62 -7.84 10.71
CA LYS A 117 12.83 -8.06 11.93
C LYS A 117 13.46 -9.10 12.84
N PHE A 118 14.04 -10.15 12.25
CA PHE A 118 14.76 -11.20 12.95
C PHE A 118 15.98 -10.64 13.70
N LYS A 119 16.87 -9.89 13.01
CA LYS A 119 18.06 -9.27 13.61
C LYS A 119 17.73 -8.32 14.75
N ASN A 120 16.59 -7.62 14.64
CA ASN A 120 16.10 -6.71 15.67
C ASN A 120 15.33 -7.41 16.80
N LYS A 121 15.29 -8.74 16.85
CA LYS A 121 14.55 -9.55 17.86
C LYS A 121 13.06 -9.19 17.93
N LYS A 122 12.44 -8.84 16.79
CA LYS A 122 11.01 -8.48 16.68
C LYS A 122 10.14 -9.59 16.10
N ILE A 123 10.64 -10.82 16.12
CA ILE A 123 9.90 -12.02 15.71
C ILE A 123 9.78 -12.92 16.93
N MET A 124 8.55 -13.36 17.19
CA MET A 124 8.21 -14.30 18.26
C MET A 124 7.38 -15.42 17.63
N VAL A 125 7.71 -16.67 17.97
CA VAL A 125 6.96 -17.84 17.51
C VAL A 125 6.12 -18.34 18.67
N ILE A 126 4.82 -18.50 18.42
CA ILE A 126 3.86 -18.98 19.40
C ILE A 126 3.39 -20.35 18.92
N ASP A 127 3.41 -21.36 19.80
CA ASP A 127 3.05 -22.74 19.44
C ASP A 127 1.59 -22.84 18.99
N LYS A 128 0.65 -22.62 19.92
CA LYS A 128 -0.78 -22.69 19.62
C LYS A 128 -1.53 -21.57 20.30
N LEU A 129 -2.18 -20.73 19.49
CA LEU A 129 -3.05 -19.67 19.96
C LEU A 129 -4.50 -20.07 19.68
N SER A 130 -5.20 -20.60 20.69
CA SER A 130 -6.62 -21.00 20.55
C SER A 130 -7.54 -20.09 21.34
N PHE A 131 -8.63 -19.65 20.71
CA PHE A 131 -9.70 -18.90 21.34
C PHE A 131 -10.95 -19.76 21.36
N LYS A 132 -11.50 -20.07 22.54
CA LYS A 132 -12.79 -20.77 22.64
C LYS A 132 -13.95 -19.92 22.11
N ASN A 133 -13.89 -18.61 22.35
CA ASN A 133 -14.87 -17.62 21.91
C ASN A 133 -14.12 -16.39 21.35
N PRO A 134 -14.70 -15.64 20.38
CA PRO A 134 -14.12 -14.41 19.85
C PRO A 134 -14.23 -13.25 20.85
N GLU A 135 -13.35 -13.24 21.85
CA GLU A 135 -13.33 -12.24 22.92
C GLU A 135 -12.07 -11.37 22.86
N THR A 136 -12.24 -10.08 22.56
CA THR A 136 -11.14 -9.10 22.47
C THR A 136 -10.38 -8.90 23.78
N LYS A 137 -11.08 -9.01 24.92
CA LYS A 137 -10.49 -8.91 26.26
C LYS A 137 -9.40 -9.98 26.47
N LYS A 138 -9.71 -11.24 26.15
CA LYS A 138 -8.75 -12.36 26.24
C LYS A 138 -7.56 -12.16 25.31
N ALA A 139 -7.79 -11.68 24.09
CA ALA A 139 -6.70 -11.38 23.15
C ALA A 139 -5.75 -10.28 23.69
N ALA A 140 -6.30 -9.22 24.27
CA ALA A 140 -5.51 -8.15 24.89
C ALA A 140 -4.71 -8.64 26.12
N GLU A 141 -5.28 -9.53 26.93
CA GLU A 141 -4.59 -10.15 28.06
C GLU A 141 -3.39 -11.00 27.62
N ILE A 142 -3.54 -11.79 26.55
CA ILE A 142 -2.45 -12.59 25.99
C ILE A 142 -1.34 -11.68 25.44
N LEU A 143 -1.69 -10.62 24.70
CA LEU A 143 -0.71 -9.65 24.21
C LEU A 143 0.09 -8.98 25.34
N LYS A 144 -0.57 -8.66 26.46
CA LYS A 144 0.10 -8.14 27.66
C LYS A 144 1.06 -9.16 28.27
N LYS A 145 0.65 -10.42 28.40
CA LYS A 145 1.51 -11.51 28.91
C LYS A 145 2.76 -11.71 28.06
N LEU A 146 2.65 -11.49 26.75
CA LEU A 146 3.76 -11.61 25.81
C LEU A 146 4.63 -10.33 25.71
N ASN A 147 4.34 -9.29 26.50
CA ASN A 147 4.98 -7.96 26.40
C ASN A 147 4.87 -7.33 24.99
N LEU A 148 3.77 -7.59 24.30
CA LEU A 148 3.44 -7.07 22.95
C LEU A 148 2.36 -5.99 23.00
N ASP A 149 2.10 -5.41 24.17
CA ASP A 149 1.11 -4.37 24.40
C ASP A 149 1.52 -3.01 23.81
N LYS A 150 2.83 -2.76 23.71
CA LYS A 150 3.39 -1.51 23.17
C LYS A 150 3.69 -1.65 21.67
N GLY A 151 2.70 -1.28 20.85
CA GLY A 151 2.91 -1.02 19.42
C GLY A 151 1.97 -1.81 18.51
N LYS A 152 2.40 -1.96 17.24
CA LYS A 152 1.65 -2.70 16.23
C LYS A 152 2.18 -4.12 16.13
N VAL A 153 1.29 -5.09 16.24
CA VAL A 153 1.58 -6.52 16.12
C VAL A 153 0.91 -7.06 14.86
N LEU A 154 1.63 -7.85 14.08
CA LEU A 154 1.09 -8.63 12.99
C LEU A 154 1.05 -10.09 13.43
N MET A 155 -0.15 -10.63 13.65
CA MET A 155 -0.34 -12.07 13.86
C MET A 155 -0.51 -12.75 12.51
N VAL A 156 0.22 -13.84 12.30
CA VAL A 156 0.10 -14.68 11.11
C VAL A 156 -0.35 -16.05 11.61
N PHE A 157 -1.49 -16.50 11.09
CA PHE A 157 -2.05 -17.82 11.32
C PHE A 157 -1.86 -18.66 10.05
N ASP A 158 -1.80 -19.98 10.20
CA ASP A 158 -1.84 -20.93 9.10
C ASP A 158 -3.26 -21.09 8.52
#